data_AF-A0AAD5C0K7-F1
#
_entry.id   AF-A0AAD5C0K7-F1
#
_cell.length_a   1.000
_cell.length_b   1.000
_cell.length_c   1.000
_cell.angle_alpha   90.00
_cell.angle_beta   90.00
_cell.angle_gamma   90.00
#
_symmetry.space_group_name_H-M   'P 1'
#
loop_
_entity.id
_entity.type
_entity.pdbx_description
1 polymer ?
#
loop_
_entity_poly.entity_id
_entity_poly.type
_entity_poly.pdbx_seq_one_letter_code
_entity_poly.pdbx_strand_id
1 'polypeptide(L)'
;MNILTNIHVWLILSCLQVVYSQTLQDSCTRAGEAGPNLWSFVLSAPNTNSYVAIGFSPDGGMIGSTAIVGGKNPSQVLADQGTLQLVTYQPSSQLLFAVGSSNNPVPRPPNFQLSIHRDKISIEFDYESGEGNQTSDPYSDLRRNHGILNAVGWGILLPIGAMIARYFKDTSSWFYAHGFIQITGFFVGLAGIITGITLNSNLNVNVDRHKYIGLAVITLGCLQIIGVLMRPSKKSKSRKYWNWYHQNVGRILIILAAVNIFYGIYLTDAGSEWNVTYGVFLAILVIIALFLELRLLKKQDDC
;
A
#
# COMPACT_ATOMS: atom_id res chain seq x y z
N MET A 1 -63.25 -8.64 -1.41
CA MET A 1 -62.16 -9.47 -1.96
C MET A 1 -60.94 -8.57 -1.99
N ASN A 2 -60.00 -8.81 -1.08
CA ASN A 2 -58.94 -7.86 -0.71
C ASN A 2 -57.88 -7.75 -1.81
N ILE A 3 -57.65 -6.52 -2.26
CA ILE A 3 -56.47 -6.10 -3.01
C ILE A 3 -55.35 -5.97 -1.97
N LEU A 4 -54.51 -7.00 -1.83
CA LEU A 4 -53.24 -6.87 -1.12
C LEU A 4 -52.22 -6.33 -2.12
N THR A 5 -52.02 -5.02 -2.06
CA THR A 5 -50.86 -4.32 -2.62
C THR A 5 -49.59 -4.87 -1.97
N ASN A 6 -48.70 -5.47 -2.77
CA ASN A 6 -47.31 -5.73 -2.41
C ASN A 6 -46.64 -4.38 -2.11
N ILE A 7 -46.55 -4.03 -0.84
CA ILE A 7 -45.72 -2.92 -0.38
C ILE A 7 -44.27 -3.44 -0.41
N HIS A 8 -43.60 -3.23 -1.54
CA HIS A 8 -42.14 -3.36 -1.60
C HIS A 8 -41.57 -2.21 -0.77
N VAL A 9 -41.07 -2.53 0.43
CA VAL A 9 -40.37 -1.56 1.29
C VAL A 9 -39.03 -1.26 0.64
N TRP A 10 -38.95 -0.14 -0.06
CA TRP A 10 -37.70 0.36 -0.62
C TRP A 10 -37.05 1.29 0.41
N LEU A 11 -35.86 0.92 0.91
CA LEU A 11 -35.03 1.83 1.68
C LEU A 11 -34.38 2.83 0.71
N ILE A 12 -34.77 4.09 0.80
CA ILE A 12 -34.20 5.18 0.01
C ILE A 12 -32.92 5.63 0.72
N LEU A 13 -31.75 5.42 0.11
CA LEU A 13 -30.54 6.09 0.60
C LEU A 13 -30.60 7.58 0.24
N SER A 14 -30.31 8.41 1.24
CA SER A 14 -29.73 9.73 1.04
C SER A 14 -28.40 9.58 0.32
N CYS A 15 -28.09 10.41 -0.68
CA CYS A 15 -26.81 10.43 -1.40
C CYS A 15 -25.65 10.17 -0.43
N LEU A 16 -24.82 9.16 -0.72
CA LEU A 16 -23.64 8.86 0.06
C LEU A 16 -22.69 10.06 -0.07
N GLN A 17 -22.71 10.98 0.90
CA GLN A 17 -21.75 12.08 0.95
C GLN A 17 -20.37 11.52 1.32
N VAL A 18 -19.68 10.95 0.33
CA VAL A 18 -18.33 10.44 0.47
C VAL A 18 -17.36 11.62 0.39
N VAL A 19 -16.76 11.98 1.52
CA VAL A 19 -15.91 13.17 1.69
C VAL A 19 -14.56 13.09 0.93
N TYR A 20 -14.16 11.92 0.42
CA TYR A 20 -12.82 11.74 -0.19
C TYR A 20 -12.79 11.52 -1.71
N SER A 21 -13.90 11.20 -2.36
CA SER A 21 -13.96 11.01 -3.82
C SER A 21 -15.09 11.82 -4.44
N GLN A 22 -14.73 12.85 -5.21
CA GLN A 22 -15.69 13.63 -6.01
C GLN A 22 -16.50 12.76 -7.00
N THR A 23 -16.09 11.52 -7.29
CA THR A 23 -16.79 10.67 -8.27
C THR A 23 -17.88 9.82 -7.62
N LEU A 24 -17.65 9.34 -6.40
CA LEU A 24 -18.60 8.48 -5.68
C LEU A 24 -19.62 9.27 -4.87
N GLN A 25 -19.39 10.57 -4.69
CA GLN A 25 -20.24 11.51 -3.93
C GLN A 25 -21.67 11.63 -4.47
N ASP A 26 -21.89 11.32 -5.74
CA ASP A 26 -23.20 11.41 -6.41
C ASP A 26 -23.82 10.03 -6.73
N SER A 27 -23.25 8.94 -6.22
CA SER A 27 -23.78 7.60 -6.47
C SER A 27 -24.81 7.21 -5.40
N CYS A 28 -26.02 6.83 -5.83
CA CYS A 28 -27.09 6.38 -4.94
C CYS A 28 -27.32 4.88 -5.09
N THR A 29 -27.27 4.15 -3.98
CA THR A 29 -27.72 2.75 -3.92
C THR A 29 -29.11 2.71 -3.32
N ARG A 30 -29.98 1.75 -3.66
CA ARG A 30 -31.18 1.41 -2.88
C ARG A 30 -31.22 -0.10 -2.73
N ALA A 31 -31.43 -0.62 -1.53
CA ALA A 31 -31.55 -2.05 -1.29
C ALA A 31 -32.92 -2.37 -0.70
N GLY A 32 -33.48 -3.53 -1.03
CA GLY A 32 -34.72 -4.01 -0.43
C GLY A 32 -35.00 -5.47 -0.75
N GLU A 33 -35.73 -6.15 0.14
CA GLU A 33 -36.21 -7.50 -0.10
C GLU A 33 -37.36 -7.46 -1.12
N ALA A 34 -37.14 -8.08 -2.29
CA ALA A 34 -38.09 -8.14 -3.38
C ALA A 34 -38.93 -9.43 -3.38
N GLY A 35 -38.63 -10.37 -2.49
CA GLY A 35 -39.34 -11.63 -2.28
C GLY A 35 -38.55 -12.56 -1.35
N PRO A 36 -39.08 -13.76 -1.01
CA PRO A 36 -38.39 -14.69 -0.11
C PRO A 36 -36.98 -15.02 -0.58
N ASN A 37 -35.98 -14.66 0.21
CA ASN A 37 -34.54 -14.80 -0.11
C ASN A 37 -34.11 -14.03 -1.38
N LEU A 38 -34.86 -13.02 -1.82
CA LEU A 38 -34.54 -12.23 -3.02
C LEU A 38 -34.33 -10.77 -2.64
N TRP A 39 -33.11 -10.28 -2.84
CA TRP A 39 -32.73 -8.90 -2.58
C TRP A 39 -32.53 -8.13 -3.88
N SER A 40 -33.09 -6.93 -3.98
CA SER A 40 -32.89 -6.02 -5.11
C SER A 40 -32.05 -4.81 -4.70
N PHE A 41 -31.01 -4.53 -5.47
CA PHE A 41 -30.09 -3.40 -5.32
C PHE A 41 -30.19 -2.50 -6.54
N VAL A 42 -30.58 -1.24 -6.39
CA VAL A 42 -30.59 -0.25 -7.47
C VAL A 42 -29.36 0.62 -7.33
N LEU A 43 -28.55 0.74 -8.38
CA LEU A 43 -27.36 1.57 -8.42
C LEU A 43 -27.56 2.74 -9.38
N SER A 44 -27.23 3.95 -8.93
CA SER A 44 -27.20 5.17 -9.72
C SER A 44 -25.81 5.77 -9.70
N ALA A 45 -25.32 6.22 -10.85
CA ALA A 45 -24.01 6.86 -11.01
C ALA A 45 -24.17 8.17 -11.80
N PRO A 46 -23.40 9.23 -11.47
CA PRO A 46 -23.51 10.53 -12.14
C PRO A 46 -23.05 10.51 -13.60
N ASN A 47 -22.20 9.54 -14.00
CA ASN A 47 -21.59 9.49 -15.32
C ASN A 47 -21.97 8.23 -16.10
N THR A 48 -22.46 8.41 -17.33
CA THR A 48 -22.95 7.35 -18.21
C THR A 48 -21.85 6.56 -18.93
N ASN A 49 -20.59 7.01 -18.88
CA ASN A 49 -19.44 6.38 -19.54
C ASN A 49 -18.52 5.57 -18.59
N SER A 50 -18.97 5.32 -17.36
CA SER A 50 -18.30 4.53 -16.33
C SER A 50 -19.12 3.29 -15.96
N TYR A 51 -18.52 2.36 -15.22
CA TYR A 51 -19.23 1.28 -14.54
C TYR A 51 -19.19 1.49 -13.03
N VAL A 52 -20.18 0.94 -12.33
CA VAL A 52 -20.21 0.82 -10.87
C VAL A 52 -20.31 -0.65 -10.53
N ALA A 53 -19.34 -1.19 -9.81
CA ALA A 53 -19.43 -2.53 -9.25
C ALA A 53 -19.82 -2.44 -7.77
N ILE A 54 -20.69 -3.35 -7.34
CA ILE A 54 -20.98 -3.63 -5.95
C ILE A 54 -20.42 -5.01 -5.61
N GLY A 55 -19.76 -5.13 -4.48
CA GLY A 55 -19.27 -6.41 -3.97
C GLY A 55 -19.75 -6.65 -2.55
N PHE A 56 -19.89 -7.92 -2.18
CA PHE A 56 -20.16 -8.32 -0.80
C PHE A 56 -18.88 -8.90 -0.22
N SER A 57 -18.42 -8.32 0.88
CA SER A 57 -17.20 -8.72 1.57
C SER A 57 -17.50 -9.28 2.96
N PRO A 58 -16.78 -10.29 3.45
CA PRO A 58 -16.86 -10.72 4.85
C PRO A 58 -16.08 -9.84 5.83
N ASP A 59 -15.05 -9.12 5.35
CA ASP A 59 -14.08 -8.38 6.18
C ASP A 59 -13.86 -6.92 5.77
N GLY A 60 -14.61 -6.44 4.76
CA GLY A 60 -14.53 -5.08 4.25
C GLY A 60 -13.35 -4.87 3.32
N GLY A 61 -12.55 -5.92 3.09
CA GLY A 61 -11.49 -5.98 2.10
C GLY A 61 -12.02 -6.40 0.73
N MET A 62 -11.35 -5.92 -0.33
CA MET A 62 -11.69 -6.33 -1.70
C MET A 62 -11.30 -7.77 -2.03
N ILE A 63 -10.33 -8.33 -1.33
CA ILE A 63 -9.75 -9.63 -1.65
C ILE A 63 -10.58 -10.70 -0.94
N GLY A 64 -11.04 -11.71 -1.69
CA GLY A 64 -12.01 -12.68 -1.18
C GLY A 64 -13.47 -12.19 -1.23
N SER A 65 -13.69 -10.93 -1.62
CA SER A 65 -15.05 -10.42 -1.84
C SER A 65 -15.68 -11.00 -3.11
N THR A 66 -17.00 -11.07 -3.11
CA THR A 66 -17.77 -11.29 -4.35
C THR A 66 -17.90 -9.96 -5.09
N ALA A 67 -17.89 -9.97 -6.41
CA ALA A 67 -18.06 -8.76 -7.21
C ALA A 67 -19.21 -8.93 -8.19
N ILE A 68 -20.07 -7.92 -8.24
CA ILE A 68 -21.18 -7.82 -9.18
C ILE A 68 -21.08 -6.47 -9.88
N VAL A 69 -20.99 -6.49 -11.20
CA VAL A 69 -20.73 -5.29 -12.01
C VAL A 69 -22.04 -4.73 -12.58
N GLY A 70 -22.40 -3.52 -12.19
CA GLY A 70 -23.44 -2.70 -12.80
C GLY A 70 -22.84 -1.78 -13.87
N GLY A 71 -23.26 -1.91 -15.12
CA GLY A 71 -22.80 -1.04 -16.20
C GLY A 71 -23.68 -1.16 -17.42
N LYS A 72 -23.58 -0.18 -18.33
CA LYS A 72 -24.46 -0.04 -19.51
C LYS A 72 -24.24 -1.10 -20.61
N ASN A 73 -23.71 -2.30 -20.29
CA ASN A 73 -23.83 -3.57 -21.03
C ASN A 73 -22.91 -4.65 -20.44
N PRO A 74 -23.48 -5.60 -19.70
CA PRO A 74 -23.35 -7.03 -20.05
C PRO A 74 -24.75 -7.65 -20.18
N SER A 75 -24.88 -8.71 -20.98
CA SER A 75 -26.10 -9.44 -21.32
C SER A 75 -26.84 -10.13 -20.15
N GLN A 76 -26.72 -9.60 -18.93
CA GLN A 76 -27.41 -10.01 -17.71
C GLN A 76 -27.89 -8.83 -16.84
N VAL A 77 -27.70 -7.57 -17.28
CA VAL A 77 -28.22 -6.36 -16.61
C VAL A 77 -29.18 -5.67 -17.57
N LEU A 78 -30.45 -5.52 -17.21
CA LEU A 78 -31.42 -4.78 -18.01
C LEU A 78 -30.96 -3.33 -18.13
N ALA A 79 -30.54 -2.95 -19.34
CA ALA A 79 -30.23 -1.56 -19.67
C ALA A 79 -31.41 -0.66 -19.28
N ASP A 80 -31.10 0.49 -18.67
CA ASP A 80 -32.04 1.54 -18.26
C ASP A 80 -32.86 1.33 -16.97
N GLN A 81 -32.58 0.29 -16.15
CA GLN A 81 -33.21 0.17 -14.80
C GLN A 81 -32.26 0.11 -13.60
N GLY A 82 -30.96 -0.17 -13.76
CA GLY A 82 -29.98 -0.10 -12.67
C GLY A 82 -30.19 -1.10 -11.52
N THR A 83 -31.13 -2.04 -11.66
CA THR A 83 -31.52 -3.02 -10.64
C THR A 83 -30.72 -4.31 -10.77
N LEU A 84 -30.11 -4.73 -9.67
CA LEU A 84 -29.39 -5.97 -9.48
C LEU A 84 -30.17 -6.85 -8.49
N GLN A 85 -30.25 -8.15 -8.75
CA GLN A 85 -30.92 -9.10 -7.86
C GLN A 85 -29.93 -10.12 -7.30
N LEU A 86 -30.02 -10.40 -6.00
CA LEU A 86 -29.23 -11.40 -5.28
C LEU A 86 -30.18 -12.37 -4.56
N VAL A 87 -29.99 -13.67 -4.78
CA VAL A 87 -30.74 -14.71 -4.08
C VAL A 87 -29.95 -15.18 -2.86
N THR A 88 -30.32 -14.73 -1.67
CA THR A 88 -29.70 -15.09 -0.39
C THR A 88 -30.67 -14.83 0.76
N TYR A 89 -30.53 -15.56 1.87
CA TYR A 89 -31.29 -15.31 3.10
C TYR A 89 -31.00 -13.91 3.64
N GLN A 90 -29.72 -13.55 3.76
CA GLN A 90 -29.28 -12.22 4.14
C GLN A 90 -27.96 -11.89 3.40
N PRO A 91 -27.84 -10.73 2.73
CA PRO A 91 -26.59 -10.31 2.12
C PRO A 91 -25.60 -9.82 3.20
N SER A 92 -24.31 -9.82 2.90
CA SER A 92 -23.32 -9.23 3.81
C SER A 92 -23.64 -7.76 4.08
N SER A 93 -23.51 -7.31 5.32
CA SER A 93 -23.58 -5.88 5.66
C SER A 93 -22.38 -5.11 5.10
N GLN A 94 -21.25 -5.77 4.84
CA GLN A 94 -20.09 -5.10 4.28
C GLN A 94 -20.14 -5.09 2.77
N LEU A 95 -20.44 -3.91 2.23
CA LEU A 95 -20.57 -3.65 0.80
C LEU A 95 -19.35 -2.90 0.29
N LEU A 96 -18.80 -3.37 -0.82
CA LEU A 96 -17.74 -2.71 -1.55
C LEU A 96 -18.32 -2.02 -2.77
N PHE A 97 -17.89 -0.80 -3.04
CA PHE A 97 -18.21 -0.11 -4.28
C PHE A 97 -16.93 0.19 -5.02
N ALA A 98 -16.96 0.05 -6.34
CA ALA A 98 -15.83 0.37 -7.19
C ALA A 98 -16.30 1.02 -8.50
N VAL A 99 -15.67 2.10 -8.91
CA VAL A 99 -16.01 2.82 -10.15
C VAL A 99 -14.91 2.76 -11.18
N GLY A 100 -15.28 2.44 -12.40
CA GLY A 100 -14.40 2.47 -13.57
C GLY A 100 -14.39 3.83 -14.28
N SER A 101 -13.53 3.94 -15.28
CA SER A 101 -13.48 5.08 -16.21
C SER A 101 -13.76 4.60 -17.64
N SER A 102 -14.04 5.52 -18.55
CA SER A 102 -14.17 5.24 -19.99
C SER A 102 -12.92 4.55 -20.58
N ASN A 103 -11.75 4.78 -19.98
CA ASN A 103 -10.48 4.20 -20.40
C ASN A 103 -10.29 2.76 -19.91
N ASN A 104 -11.06 2.32 -18.91
CA ASN A 104 -11.03 0.99 -18.31
C ASN A 104 -12.46 0.41 -18.34
N PRO A 105 -13.01 0.09 -19.54
CA PRO A 105 -14.39 -0.36 -19.67
C PRO A 105 -14.60 -1.74 -19.03
N VAL A 106 -15.84 -2.12 -18.73
CA VAL A 106 -16.17 -3.48 -18.28
C VAL A 106 -15.63 -4.55 -19.25
N PRO A 107 -15.30 -5.76 -18.76
CA PRO A 107 -14.86 -6.87 -19.61
C PRO A 107 -15.77 -7.06 -20.83
N ARG A 108 -15.19 -7.05 -22.04
CA ARG A 108 -15.92 -7.23 -23.30
C ARG A 108 -15.34 -8.37 -24.14
N PRO A 109 -16.16 -9.03 -24.98
CA PRO A 109 -15.67 -9.99 -25.95
C PRO A 109 -14.60 -9.38 -26.87
N PRO A 110 -13.62 -10.16 -27.35
CA PRO A 110 -13.44 -11.60 -27.10
C PRO A 110 -12.67 -11.94 -25.82
N ASN A 111 -11.95 -10.98 -25.23
CA ASN A 111 -10.89 -11.28 -24.26
C ASN A 111 -11.32 -11.15 -22.79
N PHE A 112 -12.49 -10.56 -22.51
CA PHE A 112 -13.06 -10.39 -21.16
C PHE A 112 -12.03 -9.98 -20.09
N GLN A 113 -11.12 -9.07 -20.44
CA GLN A 113 -10.09 -8.63 -19.51
C GLN A 113 -10.72 -7.85 -18.34
N LEU A 114 -10.36 -8.23 -17.12
CA LEU A 114 -10.76 -7.53 -15.90
C LEU A 114 -10.11 -6.15 -15.86
N SER A 115 -10.95 -5.13 -15.80
CA SER A 115 -10.51 -3.74 -15.68
C SER A 115 -10.32 -3.35 -14.22
N ILE A 116 -9.21 -2.67 -13.94
CA ILE A 116 -9.00 -2.07 -12.62
C ILE A 116 -9.89 -0.83 -12.47
N HIS A 117 -10.61 -0.78 -11.37
CA HIS A 117 -11.40 0.38 -10.99
C HIS A 117 -10.48 1.57 -10.73
N ARG A 118 -10.97 2.78 -11.01
CA ARG A 118 -10.27 4.03 -10.68
C ARG A 118 -10.38 4.33 -9.20
N ASP A 119 -11.52 4.00 -8.60
CA ASP A 119 -11.83 4.35 -7.22
C ASP A 119 -12.65 3.26 -6.56
N LYS A 120 -12.56 3.17 -5.24
CA LYS A 120 -13.25 2.18 -4.43
C LYS A 120 -13.55 2.68 -3.03
N ILE A 121 -14.58 2.11 -2.43
CA ILE A 121 -14.94 2.34 -1.04
C ILE A 121 -15.53 1.07 -0.43
N SER A 122 -15.38 0.93 0.88
CA SER A 122 -16.06 -0.08 1.68
C SER A 122 -17.03 0.62 2.62
N ILE A 123 -18.24 0.09 2.74
CA ILE A 123 -19.25 0.55 3.68
C ILE A 123 -19.79 -0.63 4.46
N GLU A 124 -20.12 -0.41 5.72
CA GLU A 124 -20.99 -1.25 6.51
C GLU A 124 -22.42 -0.71 6.39
N PHE A 125 -23.31 -1.57 5.92
CA PHE A 125 -24.69 -1.26 5.62
C PHE A 125 -25.62 -1.96 6.60
N ASP A 126 -26.45 -1.17 7.26
CA ASP A 126 -27.50 -1.67 8.12
C ASP A 126 -28.80 -1.76 7.30
N TYR A 127 -29.25 -3.00 7.08
CA TYR A 127 -30.46 -3.28 6.31
C TYR A 127 -31.75 -2.90 7.02
N GLU A 128 -31.75 -2.68 8.34
CA GLU A 128 -32.93 -2.25 9.10
C GLU A 128 -33.12 -0.73 9.03
N SER A 129 -32.04 0.03 9.25
CA SER A 129 -32.09 1.50 9.22
C SER A 129 -31.91 2.09 7.82
N GLY A 130 -31.31 1.34 6.89
CA GLY A 130 -30.91 1.83 5.57
C GLY A 130 -29.69 2.75 5.60
N GLU A 131 -28.99 2.84 6.73
CA GLU A 131 -27.79 3.65 6.90
C GLU A 131 -26.54 2.89 6.44
N GLY A 132 -25.61 3.63 5.81
CA GLY A 132 -24.32 3.11 5.36
C GLY A 132 -23.17 3.93 5.95
N ASN A 133 -22.31 3.29 6.72
CA ASN A 133 -21.12 3.90 7.32
C ASN A 133 -19.87 3.45 6.57
N GLN A 134 -19.00 4.37 6.20
CA GLN A 134 -17.74 4.01 5.56
C GLN A 134 -16.85 3.22 6.51
N THR A 135 -16.32 2.11 6.03
CA THR A 135 -15.35 1.30 6.76
C THR A 135 -13.96 1.55 6.18
N SER A 136 -12.99 1.74 7.08
CA SER A 136 -11.58 1.84 6.71
C SER A 136 -11.05 0.48 6.24
N ASP A 137 -10.15 0.46 5.26
CA ASP A 137 -9.43 -0.77 4.87
C ASP A 137 -8.78 -1.40 6.12
N PRO A 138 -9.12 -2.65 6.47
CA PRO A 138 -8.70 -3.29 7.72
C PRO A 138 -7.18 -3.42 7.86
N TYR A 139 -6.44 -3.29 6.75
CA TYR A 139 -4.97 -3.38 6.71
C TYR A 139 -4.28 -2.05 6.40
N SER A 140 -5.02 -0.94 6.35
CA SER A 140 -4.47 0.40 6.06
C SER A 140 -3.35 0.80 7.03
N ASP A 141 -3.57 0.64 8.33
CA ASP A 141 -2.57 0.94 9.35
C ASP A 141 -1.34 0.04 9.25
N LEU A 142 -1.54 -1.24 8.96
CA LEU A 142 -0.43 -2.18 8.81
C LEU A 142 0.43 -1.83 7.59
N ARG A 143 -0.18 -1.46 6.45
CA ARG A 143 0.54 -0.96 5.26
C ARG A 143 1.32 0.32 5.58
N ARG A 144 0.70 1.26 6.27
CA ARG A 144 1.32 2.53 6.66
C ARG A 144 2.50 2.31 7.60
N ASN A 145 2.33 1.48 8.62
CA ASN A 145 3.39 1.14 9.57
C ASN A 145 4.54 0.40 8.90
N HIS A 146 4.25 -0.54 8.01
CA HIS A 146 5.26 -1.19 7.17
C HIS A 146 6.10 -0.17 6.39
N GLY A 147 5.44 0.78 5.71
CA GLY A 147 6.11 1.84 4.97
C GLY A 147 6.99 2.72 5.86
N ILE A 148 6.46 3.20 6.99
CA ILE A 148 7.18 4.08 7.93
C ILE A 148 8.39 3.36 8.53
N LEU A 149 8.23 2.15 9.04
CA LEU A 149 9.31 1.39 9.66
C LEU A 149 10.45 1.12 8.67
N ASN A 150 10.13 0.75 7.42
CA ASN A 150 11.16 0.51 6.41
C ASN A 150 11.82 1.80 5.93
N ALA A 151 11.07 2.89 5.78
CA ALA A 151 11.63 4.20 5.45
C ALA A 151 12.61 4.65 6.54
N VAL A 152 12.19 4.64 7.82
CA VAL A 152 13.02 5.06 8.95
C VAL A 152 14.22 4.14 9.15
N GLY A 153 13.99 2.82 9.21
CA GLY A 153 15.05 1.84 9.47
C GLY A 153 16.08 1.78 8.33
N TRP A 154 15.64 1.34 7.15
CA TRP A 154 16.53 1.09 6.01
C TRP A 154 16.88 2.37 5.24
N GLY A 155 15.92 3.29 5.09
CA GLY A 155 16.04 4.47 4.24
C GLY A 155 16.63 5.72 4.92
N ILE A 156 16.60 5.81 6.26
CA ILE A 156 17.08 6.99 7.01
C ILE A 156 18.26 6.63 7.91
N LEU A 157 18.08 5.68 8.83
CA LEU A 157 19.07 5.39 9.85
C LEU A 157 20.35 4.77 9.27
N LEU A 158 20.25 3.79 8.35
CA LEU A 158 21.46 3.17 7.78
C LEU A 158 22.32 4.14 6.96
N PRO A 159 21.75 5.01 6.09
CA PRO A 159 22.51 6.07 5.43
C PRO A 159 23.22 7.02 6.41
N ILE A 160 22.51 7.48 7.46
CA ILE A 160 23.11 8.35 8.49
C ILE A 160 24.27 7.64 9.19
N GLY A 161 24.08 6.38 9.59
CA GLY A 161 25.14 5.57 10.18
C GLY A 161 26.35 5.41 9.25
N ALA A 162 26.13 5.23 7.95
CA ALA A 162 27.19 5.14 6.95
C ALA A 162 27.95 6.48 6.77
N MET A 163 27.23 7.61 6.80
CA MET A 163 27.83 8.95 6.77
C MET A 163 28.72 9.20 7.99
N ILE A 164 28.27 8.81 9.20
CA ILE A 164 29.08 8.90 10.43
C ILE A 164 30.39 8.13 10.29
N ALA A 165 30.33 6.88 9.81
CA ALA A 165 31.53 6.06 9.60
C ALA A 165 32.47 6.58 8.51
N ARG A 166 32.00 7.43 7.59
CA ARG A 166 32.83 8.03 6.53
C ARG A 166 33.45 9.35 6.98
N TYR A 167 32.64 10.27 7.49
CA TYR A 167 33.01 11.68 7.65
C TYR A 167 33.53 12.05 9.04
N PHE A 168 33.20 11.27 10.08
CA PHE A 168 33.50 11.63 11.47
C PHE A 168 34.56 10.73 12.12
N LYS A 169 35.43 10.09 11.31
CA LYS A 169 36.44 9.12 11.77
C LYS A 169 37.50 9.68 12.72
N ASP A 170 37.65 11.01 12.76
CA ASP A 170 38.54 11.73 13.64
C ASP A 170 38.01 11.86 15.08
N THR A 171 36.71 11.65 15.29
CA THR A 171 36.12 11.61 16.63
C THR A 171 36.40 10.26 17.31
N SER A 172 36.63 10.23 18.62
CA SER A 172 36.87 8.97 19.35
C SER A 172 35.65 8.02 19.35
N SER A 173 34.44 8.57 19.21
CA SER A 173 33.18 7.84 19.35
C SER A 173 32.55 7.37 18.03
N TRP A 174 33.15 7.68 16.87
CA TRP A 174 32.54 7.39 15.56
C TRP A 174 32.11 5.93 15.40
N PHE A 175 32.92 5.00 15.92
CA PHE A 175 32.68 3.57 15.76
C PHE A 175 31.45 3.12 16.56
N TYR A 176 31.29 3.65 17.78
CA TYR A 176 30.13 3.37 18.63
C TYR A 176 28.88 4.02 18.07
N ALA A 177 28.97 5.29 17.63
CA ALA A 177 27.84 5.99 17.02
C ALA A 177 27.36 5.30 15.73
N HIS A 178 28.29 4.92 14.84
CA HIS A 178 27.98 4.12 13.66
C HIS A 178 27.31 2.80 14.05
N GLY A 179 27.92 2.02 14.95
CA GLY A 179 27.40 0.72 15.36
C GLY A 179 26.00 0.82 15.96
N PHE A 180 25.78 1.77 16.87
CA PHE A 180 24.48 2.00 17.50
C PHE A 180 23.40 2.32 16.47
N ILE A 181 23.63 3.31 15.60
CA ILE A 181 22.65 3.72 14.59
C ILE A 181 22.37 2.59 13.58
N GLN A 182 23.39 1.84 13.16
CA GLN A 182 23.20 0.70 12.25
C GLN A 182 22.38 -0.42 12.89
N ILE A 183 22.65 -0.76 14.15
CA ILE A 183 21.89 -1.78 14.88
C ILE A 183 20.44 -1.34 15.07
N THR A 184 20.20 -0.09 15.50
CA THR A 184 18.85 0.46 15.63
C THR A 184 18.12 0.45 14.29
N GLY A 185 18.76 0.93 13.21
CA GLY A 185 18.18 0.92 11.86
C GLY A 185 17.84 -0.48 11.37
N PHE A 186 18.70 -1.46 11.63
CA PHE A 186 18.46 -2.85 11.27
C PHE A 186 17.24 -3.43 11.99
N PHE A 187 17.10 -3.23 13.31
CA PHE A 187 15.96 -3.78 14.05
C PHE A 187 14.64 -3.06 13.75
N VAL A 188 14.66 -1.73 13.57
CA VAL A 188 13.48 -0.98 13.10
C VAL A 188 13.06 -1.46 11.70
N GLY A 189 14.03 -1.63 10.80
CA GLY A 189 13.80 -2.17 9.47
C GLY A 189 13.29 -3.62 9.47
N LEU A 190 13.82 -4.47 10.37
CA LEU A 190 13.36 -5.84 10.56
C LEU A 190 11.91 -5.90 11.04
N ALA A 191 11.51 -5.05 12.00
CA ALA A 191 10.12 -4.90 12.40
C ALA A 191 9.23 -4.48 11.20
N GLY A 192 9.72 -3.57 10.36
CA GLY A 192 9.09 -3.21 9.10
C GLY A 192 8.88 -4.42 8.19
N ILE A 193 9.88 -5.28 8.00
CA ILE A 193 9.75 -6.50 7.18
C ILE A 193 8.74 -7.48 7.78
N ILE A 194 8.74 -7.67 9.11
CA ILE A 194 7.78 -8.55 9.81
C ILE A 194 6.34 -8.10 9.53
N THR A 195 6.05 -6.80 9.65
CA THR A 195 4.72 -6.27 9.29
C THR A 195 4.35 -6.52 7.82
N GLY A 196 5.33 -6.49 6.90
CA GLY A 196 5.13 -6.83 5.49
C GLY A 196 4.83 -8.30 5.23
N ILE A 197 5.42 -9.21 6.03
CA ILE A 197 5.09 -10.65 6.00
C ILE A 197 3.65 -10.86 6.45
N THR A 198 3.26 -10.25 7.58
CA THR A 198 1.86 -10.29 8.05
C THR A 198 0.91 -9.77 6.97
N LEU A 199 1.26 -8.65 6.33
CA LEU A 199 0.46 -8.09 5.26
C LEU A 199 0.30 -9.04 4.07
N ASN A 200 1.38 -9.71 3.65
CA ASN A 200 1.35 -10.68 2.55
C ASN A 200 0.44 -11.88 2.85
N SER A 201 0.49 -12.40 4.09
CA SER A 201 -0.35 -13.53 4.51
C SER A 201 -1.84 -13.20 4.51
N ASN A 202 -2.20 -11.93 4.67
CA ASN A 202 -3.58 -11.48 4.74
C ASN A 202 -4.14 -10.97 3.41
N LEU A 203 -3.31 -10.32 2.59
CA LEU A 203 -3.79 -9.65 1.38
C LEU A 203 -3.69 -10.49 0.11
N ASN A 204 -2.96 -11.61 0.04
CA ASN A 204 -2.83 -12.42 -1.18
C ASN A 204 -2.57 -11.61 -2.49
N VAL A 205 -1.86 -10.47 -2.40
CA VAL A 205 -1.52 -9.62 -3.55
C VAL A 205 -0.16 -10.06 -4.10
N ASN A 206 -0.08 -10.13 -5.43
CA ASN A 206 1.20 -10.33 -6.10
C ASN A 206 2.02 -9.02 -6.10
N VAL A 207 2.96 -8.93 -5.17
CA VAL A 207 4.00 -7.89 -5.10
C VAL A 207 5.40 -8.49 -5.13
N ASP A 208 5.58 -9.60 -5.85
CA ASP A 208 6.75 -10.47 -5.72
C ASP A 208 8.08 -9.76 -5.98
N ARG A 209 8.13 -8.83 -6.94
CA ARG A 209 9.33 -8.01 -7.18
C ARG A 209 9.77 -7.22 -5.95
N HIS A 210 8.83 -6.62 -5.21
CA HIS A 210 9.12 -5.85 -4.00
C HIS A 210 9.58 -6.78 -2.87
N LYS A 211 8.96 -7.97 -2.77
CA LYS A 211 9.35 -9.01 -1.82
C LYS A 211 10.78 -9.49 -2.07
N TYR A 212 11.15 -9.75 -3.33
CA TYR A 212 12.49 -10.21 -3.68
C TYR A 212 13.57 -9.15 -3.43
N ILE A 213 13.30 -7.88 -3.77
CA ILE A 213 14.24 -6.80 -3.45
C ILE A 213 14.35 -6.63 -1.92
N GLY A 214 13.22 -6.65 -1.19
CA GLY A 214 13.21 -6.59 0.27
C GLY A 214 13.97 -7.75 0.92
N LEU A 215 13.82 -8.96 0.39
CA LEU A 215 14.58 -10.14 0.82
C LEU A 215 16.09 -9.95 0.58
N ALA A 216 16.47 -9.41 -0.59
CA ALA A 216 17.87 -9.08 -0.84
C ALA A 216 18.41 -8.06 0.17
N VAL A 217 17.65 -7.01 0.50
CA VAL A 217 18.04 -6.00 1.50
C VAL A 217 18.29 -6.63 2.87
N ILE A 218 17.39 -7.47 3.38
CA ILE A 218 17.60 -8.12 4.69
C ILE A 218 18.75 -9.11 4.66
N THR A 219 18.93 -9.88 3.58
CA THR A 219 20.09 -10.78 3.41
C THR A 219 21.39 -9.99 3.45
N LEU A 220 21.49 -8.88 2.71
CA LEU A 220 22.67 -8.01 2.75
C LEU A 220 22.88 -7.40 4.15
N GLY A 221 21.81 -7.04 4.86
CA GLY A 221 21.88 -6.53 6.24
C GLY A 221 22.45 -7.56 7.22
N CYS A 222 21.95 -8.81 7.16
CA CYS A 222 22.50 -9.92 7.96
C CYS A 222 23.97 -10.17 7.63
N LEU A 223 24.33 -10.14 6.34
CA LEU A 223 25.71 -10.26 5.87
C LEU A 223 26.62 -9.12 6.38
N GLN A 224 26.10 -7.91 6.59
CA GLN A 224 26.84 -6.82 7.23
C GLN A 224 27.13 -7.12 8.70
N ILE A 225 26.13 -7.59 9.45
CA ILE A 225 26.28 -7.95 10.87
C ILE A 225 27.30 -9.08 11.04
N ILE A 226 27.16 -10.16 10.26
CA ILE A 226 28.12 -11.27 10.24
C ILE A 226 29.52 -10.76 9.86
N GLY A 227 29.60 -9.89 8.86
CA GLY A 227 30.84 -9.23 8.46
C GLY A 227 31.53 -8.55 9.65
N VAL A 228 30.79 -7.80 10.47
CA VAL A 228 31.34 -7.13 11.66
C VAL A 228 31.79 -8.14 12.73
N LEU A 229 31.09 -9.26 12.93
CA LEU A 229 31.55 -10.32 13.85
C LEU A 229 32.88 -10.94 13.40
N MET A 230 33.11 -11.02 12.09
CA MET A 230 34.35 -11.52 11.49
C MET A 230 35.41 -10.42 11.29
N ARG A 231 35.25 -9.25 11.92
CA ARG A 231 36.11 -8.08 11.71
C ARG A 231 37.58 -8.38 12.09
N PRO A 232 38.52 -8.38 11.12
CA PRO A 232 39.93 -8.72 11.40
C PRO A 232 40.66 -7.67 12.25
N SER A 233 41.81 -8.05 12.82
CA SER A 233 42.69 -7.10 13.50
C SER A 233 43.23 -6.03 12.53
N LYS A 234 43.54 -4.83 13.04
CA LYS A 234 44.01 -3.70 12.21
C LYS A 234 45.31 -4.02 11.43
N LYS A 235 46.15 -4.92 11.94
CA LYS A 235 47.45 -5.29 11.34
C LYS A 235 47.35 -6.42 10.30
N SER A 236 46.20 -7.10 10.20
CA SER A 236 46.04 -8.24 9.29
C SER A 236 45.84 -7.79 7.83
N LYS A 237 46.43 -8.52 6.87
CA LYS A 237 46.18 -8.32 5.43
C LYS A 237 44.69 -8.50 5.08
N SER A 238 43.98 -9.40 5.79
CA SER A 238 42.55 -9.64 5.61
C SER A 238 41.68 -8.40 5.89
N ARG A 239 42.18 -7.43 6.67
CA ARG A 239 41.49 -6.16 6.95
C ARG A 239 41.17 -5.38 5.69
N LYS A 240 42.04 -5.44 4.67
CA LYS A 240 41.84 -4.74 3.39
C LYS A 240 40.60 -5.28 2.67
N TYR A 241 40.50 -6.61 2.54
CA TYR A 241 39.36 -7.26 1.89
C TYR A 241 38.07 -7.05 2.68
N TRP A 242 38.13 -7.14 4.01
CA TRP A 242 37.00 -6.85 4.88
C TRP A 242 36.49 -5.41 4.69
N ASN A 243 37.39 -4.41 4.63
CA ASN A 243 37.00 -3.01 4.39
C ASN A 243 36.30 -2.85 3.04
N TRP A 244 36.84 -3.46 1.98
CA TRP A 244 36.26 -3.41 0.65
C TRP A 244 34.85 -4.05 0.63
N TYR A 245 34.71 -5.24 1.21
CA TYR A 245 33.45 -5.93 1.33
C TYR A 245 32.42 -5.10 2.11
N HIS A 246 32.75 -4.72 3.35
CA HIS A 246 31.84 -4.03 4.27
C HIS A 246 31.32 -2.72 3.66
N GLN A 247 32.22 -1.93 3.04
CA GLN A 247 31.86 -0.65 2.42
C GLN A 247 30.99 -0.82 1.17
N ASN A 248 31.38 -1.69 0.23
CA ASN A 248 30.66 -1.79 -1.05
C ASN A 248 29.32 -2.51 -0.90
N VAL A 249 29.29 -3.60 -0.13
CA VAL A 249 28.04 -4.32 0.15
C VAL A 249 27.07 -3.43 0.95
N GLY A 250 27.58 -2.59 1.86
CA GLY A 250 26.75 -1.64 2.62
C GLY A 250 26.13 -0.57 1.73
N ARG A 251 26.88 -0.07 0.73
CA ARG A 251 26.36 0.90 -0.27
C ARG A 251 25.30 0.27 -1.17
N ILE A 252 25.53 -0.95 -1.65
CA ILE A 252 24.56 -1.68 -2.47
C ILE A 252 23.25 -1.88 -1.68
N LEU A 253 23.36 -2.27 -0.41
CA LEU A 253 22.21 -2.41 0.49
C LEU A 253 21.40 -1.10 0.57
N ILE A 254 22.06 0.03 0.84
CA ILE A 254 21.40 1.34 0.94
C ILE A 254 20.68 1.71 -0.36
N ILE A 255 21.31 1.48 -1.52
CA ILE A 255 20.70 1.78 -2.84
C ILE A 255 19.48 0.90 -3.06
N LEU A 256 19.59 -0.42 -2.82
CA LEU A 256 18.47 -1.35 -2.97
C LEU A 256 17.32 -1.01 -2.01
N ALA A 257 17.62 -0.61 -0.77
CA ALA A 257 16.61 -0.17 0.18
C ALA A 257 15.85 1.06 -0.34
N ALA A 258 16.55 2.09 -0.81
CA ALA A 258 15.92 3.29 -1.36
C ALA A 258 15.03 2.98 -2.58
N VAL A 259 15.53 2.17 -3.52
CA VAL A 259 14.74 1.70 -4.68
C VAL A 259 13.50 0.93 -4.23
N ASN A 260 13.64 0.04 -3.25
CA ASN A 260 12.52 -0.76 -2.77
C ASN A 260 11.46 0.08 -2.04
N ILE A 261 11.86 1.15 -1.35
CA ILE A 261 10.95 2.09 -0.68
C ILE A 261 10.12 2.84 -1.73
N PHE A 262 10.75 3.42 -2.75
CA PHE A 262 10.00 4.07 -3.85
C PHE A 262 9.08 3.08 -4.57
N TYR A 263 9.56 1.86 -4.82
CA TYR A 263 8.72 0.83 -5.44
C TYR A 263 7.55 0.43 -4.54
N GLY A 264 7.75 0.37 -3.21
CA GLY A 264 6.68 0.15 -2.24
C GLY A 264 5.63 1.25 -2.25
N ILE A 265 6.04 2.52 -2.29
CA ILE A 265 5.13 3.68 -2.40
C ILE A 265 4.32 3.63 -3.69
N TYR A 266 4.96 3.25 -4.81
CA TYR A 266 4.28 3.05 -6.08
C TYR A 266 3.24 1.91 -6.02
N LEU A 267 3.56 0.79 -5.36
CA LEU A 267 2.65 -0.36 -5.26
C LEU A 267 1.41 -0.09 -4.42
N THR A 268 1.50 0.79 -3.42
CA THR A 268 0.37 1.10 -2.54
C THR A 268 -0.51 2.24 -3.05
N ASP A 269 -0.14 2.88 -4.17
CA ASP A 269 -0.77 4.09 -4.68
C ASP A 269 -0.98 5.15 -3.57
N ALA A 270 0.00 5.28 -2.67
CA ALA A 270 -0.12 6.11 -1.47
C ALA A 270 -0.17 7.62 -1.74
N GLY A 271 -0.27 8.03 -3.01
CA GLY A 271 -0.27 9.42 -3.44
C GLY A 271 1.13 10.00 -3.67
N SER A 272 1.20 11.10 -4.42
CA SER A 272 2.45 11.79 -4.75
C SER A 272 3.16 12.34 -3.51
N GLU A 273 2.43 12.62 -2.43
CA GLU A 273 2.98 13.18 -1.19
C GLU A 273 4.06 12.29 -0.56
N TRP A 274 3.86 10.96 -0.54
CA TRP A 274 4.85 10.02 0.00
C TRP A 274 6.13 9.99 -0.84
N ASN A 275 5.99 10.00 -2.17
CA ASN A 275 7.13 10.05 -3.09
C ASN A 275 7.92 11.35 -2.93
N VAL A 276 7.21 12.49 -2.86
CA VAL A 276 7.83 13.81 -2.66
C VAL A 276 8.52 13.88 -1.30
N THR A 277 7.86 13.43 -0.23
CA THR A 277 8.41 13.48 1.13
C THR A 277 9.69 12.67 1.24
N TYR A 278 9.68 11.41 0.77
CA TYR A 278 10.87 10.57 0.82
C TYR A 278 11.96 11.07 -0.14
N GLY A 279 11.59 11.57 -1.31
CA GLY A 279 12.51 12.18 -2.27
C GLY A 279 13.23 13.42 -1.73
N VAL A 280 12.50 14.33 -1.09
CA VAL A 280 13.07 15.52 -0.41
C VAL A 280 14.03 15.08 0.69
N PHE A 281 13.65 14.11 1.50
CA PHE A 281 14.52 13.59 2.55
C PHE A 281 15.84 13.02 1.98
N LEU A 282 15.78 12.21 0.93
CA LEU A 282 16.98 11.69 0.27
C LEU A 282 17.83 12.80 -0.34
N ALA A 283 17.21 13.81 -0.96
CA ALA A 283 17.93 14.96 -1.49
C ALA A 283 18.69 15.71 -0.39
N ILE A 284 18.08 15.91 0.79
CA ILE A 284 18.75 16.51 1.95
C ILE A 284 19.96 15.67 2.37
N LEU A 285 19.82 14.34 2.49
CA LEU A 285 20.95 13.46 2.83
C LEU A 285 22.09 13.56 1.81
N VAL A 286 21.76 13.60 0.52
CA VAL A 286 22.75 13.75 -0.56
C VAL A 286 23.45 15.11 -0.46
N ILE A 287 22.72 16.20 -0.23
CA ILE A 287 23.32 17.54 -0.07
C ILE A 287 24.26 17.57 1.13
N ILE A 288 23.85 17.00 2.28
CA ILE A 288 24.71 16.90 3.46
C ILE A 288 25.95 16.06 3.14
N ALA A 289 25.80 14.92 2.46
CA ALA A 289 26.91 14.07 2.08
C ALA A 289 27.89 14.78 1.14
N LEU A 290 27.40 15.52 0.15
CA LEU A 290 28.22 16.33 -0.76
C LEU A 290 28.99 17.41 0.00
N PHE A 291 28.32 18.15 0.88
CA PHE A 291 28.96 19.16 1.72
C PHE A 291 30.06 18.56 2.61
N LEU A 292 29.80 17.41 3.25
CA LEU A 292 30.78 16.73 4.08
C LEU A 292 31.95 16.15 3.26
N GLU A 293 31.70 15.64 2.06
CA GLU A 293 32.73 15.17 1.14
C GLU A 293 33.65 16.32 0.69
N LEU A 294 33.09 17.48 0.32
CA LEU A 294 33.87 18.67 -0.03
C LEU A 294 34.76 19.14 1.12
N ARG A 295 34.24 19.14 2.36
CA ARG A 295 35.05 19.46 3.54
C ARG A 295 36.16 18.44 3.79
N LEU A 296 35.89 17.16 3.55
CA LEU A 296 36.87 16.09 3.72
C LEU A 296 38.02 16.22 2.71
N LEU A 297 37.71 16.53 1.44
CA LEU A 297 38.73 16.73 0.41
C LEU A 297 39.62 17.94 0.73
N LYS A 298 39.03 19.08 1.11
CA LYS A 298 39.81 20.27 1.49
C LYS A 298 40.77 19.98 2.65
N LYS A 299 40.31 19.24 3.67
CA LYS A 299 41.16 18.83 4.81
C LYS A 299 42.34 17.94 4.38
N GLN A 300 42.19 17.17 3.30
CA GLN A 300 43.26 16.33 2.76
C GLN A 300 44.28 17.15 1.96
N ASP A 301 43.85 18.20 1.27
CA ASP A 301 44.74 19.11 0.53
C ASP A 301 45.59 19.99 1.47
N ASP A 302 45.07 20.28 2.68
CA ASP A 302 45.75 21.09 3.69
C ASP A 302 46.80 20.31 4.54
N CYS A 303 47.01 19.01 4.32
CA CYS A 303 47.90 18.12 5.11
C CYS A 303 49.04 17.51 4.27
#